data_AF-A0A938W2P4-F1
#
_entry.id   AF-A0A938W2P4-F1
#
_cell.length_a   1.000
_cell.length_b   1.000
_cell.length_c   1.000
_cell.angle_alpha   90.00
_cell.angle_beta   90.00
_cell.angle_gamma   90.00
#
_symmetry.space_group_name_H-M   'P 1'
#
loop_
_entity.id
_entity.type
_entity.pdbx_description
1 polymer ?
#
loop_
_entity_poly.entity_id
_entity_poly.type
_entity_poly.pdbx_seq_one_letter_code
_entity_poly.pdbx_strand_id
1 'polypeptide(L)' 'MLKPDRPVGIVGYGAYVPRFRLPAREVARVWHDGSGGLPVKEKAVA' A
#
# COMPACT_ATOMS: atom_id res chain seq x y z
N MET A 1 -19.99 -21.07 13.80
CA MET A 1 -19.62 -20.59 12.44
C MET A 1 -20.10 -19.14 12.34
N LEU A 2 -19.22 -18.19 12.00
CA LEU A 2 -19.58 -16.77 11.89
C LEU A 2 -20.15 -16.50 10.50
N LYS A 3 -21.48 -16.48 10.38
CA LYS A 3 -22.19 -16.17 9.13
C LYS A 3 -23.27 -15.12 9.43
N PRO A 4 -23.40 -14.06 8.62
CA PRO A 4 -24.46 -13.06 8.81
C PRO A 4 -25.83 -13.62 8.42
N ASP A 5 -26.88 -13.17 9.11
CA ASP A 5 -28.29 -13.54 8.83
C ASP A 5 -28.81 -12.97 7.50
N ARG A 6 -28.14 -11.95 6.96
CA ARG A 6 -28.47 -11.30 5.70
C ARG A 6 -27.35 -11.54 4.68
N PRO A 7 -27.66 -11.67 3.37
CA PRO A 7 -26.64 -11.78 2.34
C PRO A 7 -25.94 -10.43 2.16
N VAL A 8 -24.80 -10.25 2.83
CA VAL A 8 -23.99 -9.03 2.79
C VAL A 8 -22.59 -9.31 2.26
N GLY A 9 -21.98 -8.32 1.59
CA GLY A 9 -20.64 -8.39 1.03
C GLY A 9 -20.20 -7.05 0.44
N ILE A 10 -18.90 -6.91 0.12
CA ILE A 10 -18.37 -5.74 -0.58
C ILE A 10 -18.79 -5.83 -2.05
N VAL A 11 -19.66 -4.92 -2.49
CA VAL A 11 -20.15 -4.87 -3.88
C VAL A 11 -19.17 -4.22 -4.86
N GLY A 12 -18.18 -3.48 -4.33
CA GLY A 12 -17.11 -2.86 -5.11
C GLY A 12 -16.12 -2.13 -4.22
N TYR A 13 -14.90 -1.93 -4.72
CA TYR A 13 -13.87 -1.10 -4.11
C TYR A 13 -13.13 -0.32 -5.19
N GLY A 14 -12.56 0.83 -4.83
CA GLY A 14 -11.72 1.63 -5.70
C GLY A 14 -10.63 2.33 -4.91
N ALA A 15 -9.56 2.71 -5.59
CA ALA A 15 -8.45 3.45 -5.01
C ALA A 15 -7.98 4.54 -5.97
N TYR A 16 -7.62 5.70 -5.43
CA TYR A 16 -6.90 6.73 -6.16
C TYR A 16 -5.40 6.55 -5.97
N VAL A 17 -4.65 6.58 -7.06
CA VAL A 17 -3.18 6.52 -7.02
C VAL A 17 -2.64 7.87 -7.46
N PRO A 18 -2.06 8.67 -6.54
CA PRO A 18 -1.43 9.95 -6.86
C PRO A 18 -0.35 9.80 -7.93
N ARG A 19 -0.08 10.86 -8.71
CA ARG A 19 0.93 10.79 -9.78
C ARG A 19 2.36 10.72 -9.25
N PHE A 20 2.68 11.46 -8.19
CA PHE A 20 4.05 11.60 -7.72
C PHE A 20 4.56 10.31 -7.06
N ARG A 21 5.83 10.02 -7.30
CA ARG A 21 6.51 8.79 -6.90
C ARG A 21 7.74 9.11 -6.06
N LEU A 22 7.87 8.43 -4.93
CA LEU A 22 9.08 8.43 -4.12
C LEU A 22 9.74 7.05 -4.23
N PRO A 23 11.01 6.94 -4.65
CA PRO A 23 11.67 5.65 -4.74
C PRO A 23 11.78 4.99 -3.36
N ALA A 24 11.51 3.68 -3.29
CA ALA A 24 11.52 2.96 -2.02
C ALA A 24 12.91 2.94 -1.37
N ARG A 25 13.99 3.04 -2.17
CA ARG A 25 15.37 3.18 -1.68
C ARG A 25 15.60 4.47 -0.89
N GLU A 26 14.90 5.55 -1.24
CA GLU A 26 15.03 6.83 -0.53
C GLU A 26 14.37 6.74 0.85
N VAL A 27 13.22 6.07 0.91
CA VAL A 27 12.53 5.76 2.17
C VAL A 27 13.43 4.88 3.05
N ALA A 28 13.98 3.80 2.51
CA ALA A 28 14.85 2.91 3.26
C ALA A 28 16.16 3.58 3.72
N ARG A 29 16.75 4.47 2.90
CA ARG A 29 17.93 5.24 3.33
C ARG A 29 17.64 6.06 4.59
N VAL A 30 16.47 6.69 4.67
CA VAL A 30 16.11 7.58 5.78
C VAL A 30 15.64 6.80 7.01
N TRP A 31 14.93 5.68 6.83
CA TRP A 31 14.24 4.99 7.93
C TRP A 31 14.93 3.69 8.38
N HIS A 32 15.78 3.10 7.55
CA HIS A 32 16.40 1.80 7.78
C HIS A 32 17.91 1.80 7.46
N ASP A 33 18.55 2.98 7.43
CA ASP A 33 19.97 3.14 7.05
C ASP A 33 20.32 2.47 5.71
N GLY A 34 19.36 2.38 4.80
CA GLY A 34 19.52 1.74 3.49
C GLY A 34 19.51 0.21 3.54
N SER A 35 19.23 -0.40 4.69
CA SER A 35 19.13 -1.85 4.86
C SER A 35 17.72 -2.38 4.56
N GLY A 36 17.64 -3.67 4.20
CA GLY A 36 16.37 -4.38 3.97
C GLY A 36 15.95 -4.50 2.49
N GLY A 37 15.24 -5.59 2.19
CA GLY A 37 14.64 -5.81 0.87
C GLY A 37 13.47 -4.85 0.64
N LEU A 38 13.41 -4.23 -0.53
CA LEU A 38 12.32 -3.32 -0.89
C LEU A 38 11.21 -4.12 -1.60
N PRO A 39 9.99 -4.16 -1.06
CA PRO A 39 8.89 -4.93 -1.67
C PRO A 39 8.37 -4.29 -2.96
N VAL A 40 8.74 -3.03 -3.22
CA VAL A 40 8.34 -2.23 -4.39
C VAL A 40 9.48 -1.31 -4.81
N LYS A 41 9.46 -0.84 -6.06
CA LYS A 41 10.45 0.14 -6.58
C LYS A 41 10.19 1.56 -6.08
N GLU A 42 8.92 1.94 -6.00
CA GLU A 42 8.48 3.30 -5.68
C GLU A 42 7.11 3.29 -5.00
N LYS A 43 6.79 4.38 -4.29
CA LYS A 43 5.50 4.58 -3.61
C LYS A 43 4.85 5.87 -4.07
N ALA A 44 3.53 5.83 -4.25
CA ALA A 44 2.72 7.01 -4.53
C ALA A 44 2.65 7.93 -3.30
N VAL A 45 2.73 9.25 -3.49
CA VAL A 45 2.68 10.26 -2.42
C VAL A 45 1.63 11.33 -2.75
N ALA A 46 0.80 11.67 -1.77
CA ALA A 46 -0.16 12.77 -1.76
C ALA A 46 -0.20 13.41 -0.37
#